data_AF-A0AAJ5LJ23-F1
#
_entry.id   AF-A0AAJ5LJ23-F1
#
_cell.length_a   1.000
_cell.length_b   1.000
_cell.length_c   1.000
_cell.angle_alpha   90.00
_cell.angle_beta   90.00
_cell.angle_gamma   90.00
#
_symmetry.space_group_name_H-M   'P 1'
#
loop_
_entity.id
_entity.type
_entity.pdbx_description
1 polymer ?
#
loop_
_entity_poly.entity_id
_entity_poly.type
_entity_poly.pdbx_seq_one_letter_code
_entity_poly.pdbx_strand_id
1 'polypeptide(L)'
;MPIILVKKPFPFAVDGNQVVEFQAGEQDVSERCALVAVEHLGVAEYLERRSPAGLREDGPTVAEWVEAGYPAATYPPAGYSSRSSQEEIDAAIKLQKDAENETDPLKMTVPKLKEWLTAKNIDFEPAAKKPELQALVPKND
;
A
#
# COMPACT_ATOMS: atom_id res chain seq x y z
N MET A 1 19.22 10.70 -10.71
CA MET A 1 20.00 11.20 -9.57
C MET A 1 19.04 11.17 -8.39
N PRO A 2 19.38 10.56 -7.25
CA PRO A 2 18.46 10.51 -6.12
C PRO A 2 18.21 11.91 -5.55
N ILE A 3 16.94 12.19 -5.22
CA ILE A 3 16.55 13.38 -4.48
C ILE A 3 16.55 13.05 -3.00
N ILE A 4 17.25 13.85 -2.20
CA ILE A 4 17.26 13.76 -0.74
C ILE A 4 16.67 15.01 -0.10
N LEU A 5 16.00 14.86 1.04
CA LEU A 5 15.60 15.93 1.94
C LEU A 5 16.66 16.11 3.01
N VAL A 6 17.44 17.18 2.90
CA VAL A 6 18.49 17.52 3.87
C VAL A 6 17.83 18.18 5.09
N LYS A 7 17.91 17.52 6.25
CA LYS A 7 17.42 18.06 7.53
C LYS A 7 18.44 18.99 8.18
N LYS A 8 19.73 18.69 7.98
CA LYS A 8 20.84 19.45 8.54
C LYS A 8 21.89 19.71 7.45
N PRO A 9 22.34 20.96 7.26
CA PRO A 9 23.36 21.27 6.27
C PRO A 9 24.62 20.45 6.49
N PHE A 10 25.25 20.00 5.41
CA PHE A 10 26.47 19.21 5.50
C PHE A 10 27.43 19.48 4.31
N PRO A 11 28.74 19.44 4.56
CA PRO A 11 29.74 19.51 3.49
C PRO A 11 29.92 18.13 2.84
N PHE A 12 30.01 18.11 1.50
CA PHE A 12 30.30 16.90 0.73
C PHE A 12 31.32 17.18 -0.36
N ALA A 13 32.33 16.30 -0.47
CA ALA A 13 33.35 16.39 -1.50
C ALA A 13 32.86 15.71 -2.79
N VAL A 14 32.41 16.51 -3.75
CA VAL A 14 32.15 16.06 -5.13
C VAL A 14 33.48 15.85 -5.84
N ASP A 15 33.66 14.64 -6.39
CA ASP A 15 34.83 14.23 -7.19
C ASP A 15 36.20 14.35 -6.49
N GLY A 16 36.23 14.50 -5.17
CA GLY A 16 37.45 14.54 -4.36
C GLY A 16 38.27 15.84 -4.46
N ASN A 17 37.85 16.79 -5.29
CA ASN A 17 38.59 18.03 -5.53
C ASN A 17 37.79 19.31 -5.21
N GLN A 18 36.50 19.18 -4.91
CA GLN A 18 35.60 20.29 -4.58
C GLN A 18 34.68 19.92 -3.42
N VAL A 19 34.67 20.72 -2.36
CA VAL A 19 33.72 20.58 -1.25
C VAL A 19 32.55 21.53 -1.46
N VAL A 20 31.35 20.98 -1.54
CA VAL A 20 30.09 21.72 -1.67
C VAL A 20 29.30 21.57 -0.37
N GLU A 21 28.75 22.66 0.13
CA GLU A 21 27.87 22.64 1.30
C GLU A 21 26.41 22.53 0.85
N PHE A 22 25.78 21.41 1.17
CA PHE A 22 24.37 21.17 0.89
C PHE A 22 23.52 21.79 1.99
N GLN A 23 22.65 22.73 1.62
CA GLN A 23 21.72 23.38 2.55
C GLN A 23 20.51 22.49 2.85
N ALA A 24 19.86 22.77 3.98
CA ALA A 24 18.62 22.11 4.33
C ALA A 24 17.53 22.33 3.26
N GLY A 25 16.77 21.29 2.96
CA GLY A 25 15.80 21.27 1.87
C GLY A 25 16.05 20.15 0.86
N GLU A 26 15.27 20.17 -0.22
CA GLU A 26 15.35 19.18 -1.29
C GLU A 26 16.59 19.41 -2.14
N GLN A 27 17.40 18.36 -2.30
CA GLN A 27 18.64 18.39 -3.07
C GLN A 27 18.67 17.20 -4.03
N ASP A 28 18.85 17.46 -5.32
CA ASP A 28 19.15 16.44 -6.32
C ASP A 28 20.66 16.16 -6.29
N VAL A 29 21.05 14.95 -5.89
CA VAL A 29 22.45 14.60 -5.64
C VAL A 29 22.83 13.28 -6.29
N SER A 30 24.13 12.98 -6.35
CA SER A 30 24.62 11.68 -6.82
C SER A 30 24.35 10.55 -5.81
N GLU A 31 24.36 9.29 -6.27
CA GLU A 31 24.10 8.13 -5.39
C GLU A 31 25.08 8.06 -4.21
N ARG A 32 26.35 8.40 -4.43
CA ARG A 32 27.37 8.45 -3.38
C ARG A 32 27.08 9.53 -2.34
N CYS A 33 26.61 10.70 -2.77
CA CYS A 33 26.25 11.79 -1.86
C CYS A 33 25.04 11.41 -1.00
N ALA A 34 23.99 10.86 -1.64
CA ALA A 34 22.80 10.43 -0.93
C ALA A 34 23.11 9.36 0.13
N LEU A 35 23.92 8.36 -0.20
CA LEU A 35 24.29 7.29 0.75
C LEU A 35 25.06 7.83 1.95
N VAL A 36 25.98 8.78 1.73
CA VAL A 36 26.72 9.41 2.84
C VAL A 36 25.80 10.29 3.69
N ALA A 37 24.95 11.10 3.06
CA ALA A 37 24.03 11.99 3.75
C ALA A 37 22.99 11.25 4.61
N VAL A 38 22.46 10.15 4.07
CA VAL A 38 21.40 9.36 4.72
C VAL A 38 21.99 8.32 5.69
N GLU A 39 22.90 7.46 5.24
CA GLU A 39 23.37 6.32 6.05
C GLU A 39 24.56 6.65 6.96
N HIS A 40 25.52 7.45 6.50
CA HIS A 40 26.74 7.71 7.28
C HIS A 40 26.58 8.90 8.23
N LEU A 41 25.97 9.98 7.74
CA LEU A 41 25.80 11.22 8.48
C LEU A 41 24.43 11.31 9.18
N GLY A 42 23.40 10.64 8.66
CA GLY A 42 22.04 10.71 9.20
C GLY A 42 21.43 12.12 9.15
N VAL A 43 21.90 12.96 8.24
CA VAL A 43 21.50 14.38 8.10
C VAL A 43 20.47 14.60 7.01
N ALA A 44 20.13 13.56 6.23
CA ALA A 44 19.16 13.63 5.14
C ALA A 44 18.30 12.36 5.07
N GLU A 45 17.23 12.41 4.29
CA GLU A 45 16.35 11.29 3.95
C GLU A 45 16.14 11.21 2.43
N TYR A 46 15.90 10.02 1.87
CA TYR A 46 15.51 9.91 0.46
C TYR A 46 14.09 10.46 0.26
N LEU A 47 13.94 11.42 -0.67
CA LEU A 47 12.67 12.07 -0.98
C LEU A 47 11.94 11.38 -2.15
N GLU A 48 12.68 10.84 -3.11
CA GLU A 48 12.08 9.84 -4.01
C GLU A 48 11.79 8.59 -3.19
N ARG A 49 10.55 8.08 -3.27
CA ARG A 49 10.11 6.83 -2.65
C ARG A 49 10.92 5.65 -3.20
N ARG A 50 12.18 5.53 -2.80
CA ARG A 50 12.92 4.28 -2.90
C ARG A 50 12.32 3.42 -1.81
N SER A 51 11.33 2.61 -2.20
CA SER A 51 10.87 1.46 -1.43
C SER A 51 12.09 0.85 -0.74
N PRO A 52 12.05 0.61 0.57
CA PRO A 52 13.23 0.16 1.30
C PRO A 52 13.81 -1.06 0.57
N ALA A 53 15.07 -0.95 0.15
CA ALA A 53 15.76 -2.00 -0.56
C ALA A 53 15.69 -3.28 0.29
N GLY A 54 14.89 -4.26 -0.16
CA GLY A 54 14.54 -5.45 0.60
C GLY A 54 13.05 -5.82 0.55
N LEU A 55 12.17 -4.94 0.07
CA LEU A 55 10.76 -5.31 -0.16
C LEU A 55 10.60 -6.12 -1.44
N ARG A 56 9.85 -7.21 -1.35
CA ARG A 56 9.46 -8.03 -2.50
C ARG A 56 8.49 -7.27 -3.40
N GLU A 57 8.80 -7.25 -4.70
CA GLU A 57 7.92 -6.67 -5.73
C GLU A 57 6.96 -7.71 -6.32
N ASP A 58 7.12 -8.99 -5.98
CA ASP A 58 6.22 -10.10 -6.34
C ASP A 58 4.95 -10.16 -5.46
N GLY A 59 4.59 -9.07 -4.78
CA GLY A 59 3.40 -8.99 -3.93
C GLY A 59 2.08 -8.87 -4.70
N PRO A 60 0.93 -9.14 -4.04
CA PRO A 60 -0.38 -8.97 -4.66
C PRO A 60 -0.67 -7.49 -4.95
N THR A 61 -1.64 -7.24 -5.82
CA THR A 61 -2.23 -5.90 -5.98
C THR A 61 -3.23 -5.60 -4.85
N VAL A 62 -3.59 -4.33 -4.63
CA VAL A 62 -4.62 -3.98 -3.63
C VAL A 62 -5.97 -4.63 -3.95
N ALA A 63 -6.28 -4.83 -5.23
CA ALA A 63 -7.49 -5.50 -5.68
C ALA A 63 -7.50 -6.98 -5.25
N GLU A 64 -6.40 -7.70 -5.51
CA GLU A 64 -6.25 -9.10 -5.09
C GLU A 64 -6.22 -9.25 -3.57
N TRP A 65 -5.61 -8.30 -2.86
CA TRP A 65 -5.59 -8.27 -1.40
C TRP A 65 -7.01 -8.16 -0.82
N VAL A 66 -7.83 -7.26 -1.38
CA VAL A 66 -9.23 -7.09 -1.00
C VAL A 66 -10.09 -8.29 -1.43
N GLU A 67 -9.85 -8.85 -2.60
CA GLU A 67 -10.56 -10.03 -3.11
C GLU A 67 -10.28 -11.28 -2.26
N ALA A 68 -9.05 -11.42 -1.79
CA ALA A 68 -8.67 -12.45 -0.81
C ALA A 68 -9.31 -12.24 0.58
N GLY A 69 -10.01 -11.12 0.78
CA GLY A 69 -10.76 -10.81 2.00
C GLY A 69 -9.98 -10.01 3.03
N TYR A 70 -8.83 -9.44 2.68
CA TYR A 70 -8.06 -8.59 3.59
C TYR A 70 -8.46 -7.11 3.47
N PRO A 71 -8.29 -6.31 4.53
CA PRO A 71 -8.57 -4.88 4.47
C PRO A 71 -7.61 -4.15 3.53
N ALA A 72 -8.13 -3.34 2.61
CA ALA A 72 -7.34 -2.47 1.74
C ALA A 72 -6.42 -1.54 2.54
N ALA A 73 -6.82 -1.16 3.76
CA ALA A 73 -6.03 -0.33 4.68
C ALA A 73 -4.80 -1.04 5.25
N THR A 74 -4.73 -2.37 5.15
CA THR A 74 -3.57 -3.18 5.58
C THR A 74 -2.63 -3.53 4.43
N TYR A 75 -2.91 -3.03 3.23
CA TYR A 75 -2.06 -3.14 2.07
C TYR A 75 -1.00 -2.02 2.05
N PRO A 76 0.24 -2.29 1.62
CA PRO A 76 0.81 -3.59 1.21
C PRO A 76 1.17 -4.50 2.39
N PRO A 77 1.29 -5.82 2.18
CA PRO A 77 1.77 -6.72 3.21
C PRO A 77 3.20 -6.38 3.66
N ALA A 78 3.50 -6.62 4.94
CA ALA A 78 4.82 -6.34 5.50
C ALA A 78 5.91 -7.11 4.72
N GLY A 79 6.97 -6.40 4.32
CA GLY A 79 8.03 -6.98 3.50
C GLY A 79 7.75 -6.96 1.99
N TYR A 80 6.64 -6.39 1.54
CA TYR A 80 6.30 -6.22 0.12
C TYR A 80 6.19 -4.75 -0.28
N SER A 81 6.60 -4.45 -1.50
CA SER A 81 6.47 -3.13 -2.10
C SER A 81 5.05 -2.99 -2.66
N SER A 82 4.45 -1.81 -2.53
CA SER A 82 3.15 -1.53 -3.14
C SER A 82 3.23 -1.72 -4.66
N ARG A 83 2.44 -2.65 -5.18
CA ARG A 83 2.25 -2.91 -6.62
C ARG A 83 1.14 -2.07 -7.24
N SER A 84 0.26 -1.54 -6.40
CA SER A 84 -0.78 -0.59 -6.78
C SER A 84 -0.39 0.84 -6.42
N SER A 85 -0.85 1.79 -7.21
CA SER A 85 -0.64 3.22 -6.95
C SER A 85 -1.44 3.68 -5.73
N GLN A 86 -1.01 4.77 -5.08
CA GLN A 86 -1.71 5.32 -3.91
C GLN A 86 -3.19 5.60 -4.21
N GLU A 87 -3.49 6.12 -5.39
CA GLU A 87 -4.87 6.38 -5.84
C GLU A 87 -5.73 5.11 -5.90
N GLU A 88 -5.17 3.99 -6.34
CA GLU A 88 -5.87 2.70 -6.38
C GLU A 88 -6.10 2.16 -4.97
N ILE A 89 -5.13 2.34 -4.08
CA ILE A 89 -5.23 1.93 -2.68
C ILE A 89 -6.32 2.74 -1.97
N ASP A 90 -6.31 4.07 -2.13
CA ASP A 90 -7.33 4.95 -1.58
C ASP A 90 -8.72 4.64 -2.15
N ALA A 91 -8.82 4.39 -3.46
CA ALA A 91 -10.07 3.97 -4.08
C ALA A 91 -10.57 2.65 -3.49
N ALA A 92 -9.70 1.65 -3.32
CA ALA A 92 -10.05 0.37 -2.73
C ALA A 92 -10.46 0.49 -1.25
N ILE A 93 -9.76 1.31 -0.45
CA ILE A 93 -10.12 1.60 0.95
C ILE A 93 -11.49 2.27 1.03
N LYS A 94 -11.73 3.27 0.18
CA LYS A 94 -13.00 3.99 0.15
C LYS A 94 -14.14 3.06 -0.27
N LEU A 95 -13.93 2.27 -1.33
CA LEU A 95 -14.92 1.32 -1.84
C LEU A 95 -15.21 0.21 -0.84
N GLN A 96 -14.20 -0.26 -0.10
CA GLN A 96 -14.38 -1.22 0.99
C GLN A 96 -15.13 -0.59 2.18
N LYS A 97 -14.81 0.64 2.59
CA LYS A 97 -15.53 1.37 3.65
C LYS A 97 -16.99 1.66 3.29
N ASP A 98 -17.25 2.02 2.04
CA ASP A 98 -18.63 2.18 1.52
C ASP A 98 -19.36 0.84 1.57
N ALA A 99 -18.74 -0.24 1.08
CA ALA A 99 -19.32 -1.59 1.12
C ALA A 99 -19.46 -2.16 2.55
N GLU A 100 -18.69 -1.68 3.52
CA GLU A 100 -18.86 -2.03 4.93
C GLU A 100 -20.09 -1.37 5.56
N ASN A 101 -20.46 -0.17 5.12
CA ASN A 101 -21.72 0.47 5.56
C ASN A 101 -22.95 -0.13 4.88
N GLU A 102 -22.77 -0.80 3.74
CA GLU A 102 -23.85 -1.55 3.10
C GLU A 102 -24.24 -2.76 3.99
N THR A 103 -25.49 -2.70 4.47
CA THR A 103 -26.15 -3.78 5.22
C THR A 103 -26.90 -4.74 4.30
N ASP A 104 -27.04 -4.39 3.02
CA ASP A 104 -27.70 -5.19 2.00
C ASP A 104 -26.84 -6.41 1.61
N PRO A 105 -27.30 -7.65 1.84
CA PRO A 105 -26.59 -8.86 1.44
C PRO A 105 -26.34 -8.96 -0.07
N LEU A 106 -27.15 -8.30 -0.89
CA LEU A 106 -26.95 -8.24 -2.34
C LEU A 106 -25.91 -7.19 -2.78
N LYS A 107 -25.52 -6.26 -1.90
CA LYS A 107 -24.55 -5.20 -2.23
C LYS A 107 -23.22 -5.37 -1.51
N MET A 108 -23.18 -6.12 -0.41
CA MET A 108 -21.94 -6.41 0.32
C MET A 108 -20.93 -7.24 -0.51
N THR A 109 -19.67 -7.27 -0.03
CA THR A 109 -18.57 -8.01 -0.67
C THR A 109 -18.70 -9.52 -0.46
N VAL A 110 -18.00 -10.32 -1.28
CA VAL A 110 -18.03 -11.80 -1.19
C VAL A 110 -17.68 -12.31 0.22
N PRO A 111 -16.63 -11.81 0.91
CA PRO A 111 -16.33 -12.24 2.28
C PRO A 111 -17.49 -11.97 3.24
N LYS A 112 -18.05 -10.76 3.21
CA LYS A 112 -19.13 -10.34 4.10
C LYS A 112 -20.43 -11.09 3.82
N LEU A 113 -20.70 -11.40 2.54
CA LEU A 113 -21.85 -12.21 2.14
C LEU A 113 -21.73 -13.64 2.66
N LYS A 114 -20.54 -14.24 2.63
CA LYS A 114 -20.29 -15.56 3.24
C LYS A 114 -20.51 -15.54 4.75
N GLU A 115 -19.99 -14.51 5.44
CA GLU A 115 -20.24 -14.33 6.87
C GLU A 115 -21.73 -14.18 7.17
N TRP A 116 -22.46 -13.42 6.35
CA TRP A 116 -23.91 -13.22 6.49
C TRP A 116 -24.69 -14.51 6.28
N LEU A 117 -24.39 -15.28 5.23
CA LEU A 117 -25.01 -16.58 4.96
C LEU A 117 -24.73 -17.57 6.10
N THR A 118 -23.49 -17.59 6.60
CA THR A 118 -23.10 -18.40 7.77
C THR A 118 -23.90 -18.00 9.00
N ALA A 119 -24.03 -16.70 9.27
CA ALA A 119 -24.82 -16.18 10.40
C ALA A 119 -26.30 -16.53 10.29
N LYS A 120 -26.84 -16.61 9.06
CA LYS A 120 -28.19 -17.09 8.77
C LYS A 120 -28.34 -18.62 8.75
N ASN A 121 -27.27 -19.37 9.01
CA ASN A 121 -27.22 -20.83 8.90
C ASN A 121 -27.62 -21.34 7.51
N ILE A 122 -27.21 -20.61 6.47
CA ILE A 122 -27.39 -21.00 5.08
C ILE A 122 -26.10 -21.65 4.59
N ASP A 123 -26.17 -22.92 4.17
CA ASP A 123 -25.06 -23.62 3.54
C ASP A 123 -24.74 -23.01 2.16
N PHE A 124 -23.47 -22.75 1.91
CA PHE A 124 -22.97 -22.27 0.63
C PHE A 124 -21.65 -22.93 0.28
N GLU A 125 -21.36 -23.08 -1.01
CA GLU A 125 -20.05 -23.59 -1.41
C GLU A 125 -18.97 -22.51 -1.19
N PRO A 126 -17.83 -22.83 -0.54
CA PRO A 126 -16.75 -21.87 -0.32
C PRO A 126 -16.11 -21.39 -1.64
N ALA A 127 -16.23 -22.19 -2.70
CA ALA A 127 -15.81 -21.85 -4.06
C ALA A 127 -16.91 -21.15 -4.89
N ALA A 128 -18.13 -20.97 -4.35
CA ALA A 128 -19.22 -20.30 -5.04
C ALA A 128 -18.86 -18.86 -5.38
N LYS A 129 -19.24 -18.43 -6.59
CA LYS A 129 -19.00 -17.05 -7.05
C LYS A 129 -20.03 -16.10 -6.43
N LYS A 130 -19.71 -14.80 -6.44
CA LYS A 130 -20.61 -13.73 -5.96
C LYS A 130 -22.08 -13.89 -6.36
N PRO A 131 -22.44 -14.13 -7.64
CA PRO A 131 -23.85 -14.26 -8.03
C PRO A 131 -24.56 -15.49 -7.41
N GLU A 132 -23.83 -16.58 -7.16
CA GLU A 132 -24.41 -17.79 -6.55
C GLU A 132 -24.70 -17.58 -5.07
N LEU A 133 -23.76 -16.95 -4.35
CA LEU A 133 -23.95 -16.56 -2.96
C LEU A 133 -25.13 -15.58 -2.81
N GLN A 134 -25.28 -14.65 -3.76
CA GLN A 134 -26.41 -13.70 -3.77
C GLN A 134 -27.76 -14.39 -4.03
N ALA A 135 -27.78 -15.46 -4.82
CA ALA A 135 -28.99 -16.23 -5.07
C ALA A 135 -29.47 -17.01 -3.84
N LEU A 136 -28.56 -17.35 -2.91
CA LEU A 136 -28.87 -18.00 -1.64
C LEU A 136 -29.44 -17.05 -0.60
N VAL A 137 -29.39 -15.74 -0.83
CA VAL A 137 -29.94 -14.74 0.09
C VAL A 137 -31.48 -14.86 0.09
N PRO A 138 -32.11 -15.24 1.20
CA PRO A 138 -33.56 -15.28 1.30
C PRO A 138 -34.11 -13.86 1.16
N LYS A 139 -35.05 -13.68 0.22
CA LYS A 139 -35.87 -12.48 0.12
C LYS A 139 -36.93 -12.57 1.21
N ASN A 140 -36.62 -12.10 2.41
CA ASN A 140 -37.66 -11.78 3.38
C ASN A 140 -38.38 -10.53 2.86
N ASP A 141 -39.62 -10.70 2.42
CA ASP A 141 -40.60 -9.64 2.19
C ASP A 141 -41.05 -9.04 3.53
#